data_AF-A0A2H3NK95-F1
#
_entry.id   AF-A0A2H3NK95-F1
#
_cell.length_a   1.000
_cell.length_b   1.000
_cell.length_c   1.000
_cell.angle_alpha   90.00
_cell.angle_beta   90.00
_cell.angle_gamma   90.00
#
_symmetry.space_group_name_H-M   'P 1'
#
loop_
_entity.id
_entity.type
_entity.pdbx_description
1 polymer ?
#
loop_
_entity_poly.entity_id
_entity_poly.type
_entity_poly.pdbx_seq_one_letter_code
_entity_poly.pdbx_strand_id
1 'polypeptide(L)'
;MRLWTDDDRAIFHLAIPALAGLATDPLVSLVDTAFVGQLGRVPLAALGVNASLFSMAFVIFNFLAYGTTPRVGRHVGTGDRDAAGRVVVRAVVLALVTGAAALAVLQAAAVPLLRLMGATGELLEPALAYLRIRAFAGPAVLLITAGHGAFRGYQDTRTPMYVTIGLNLVNLVLDPILIFGLGWGLTGAAVATVTAQWIGALAFMVLLFRTYRADFHITWFWPAPRALLPLLRVGRDLIMRTAALVGTMTLATAVAARVGVTAVAAHQVAAQLWLFMALVVDALAVAAQALVAKHLGAEAPERARTVSNRLLGWGLLLGCGLGIGFGLLRPVLPGFFTDDAATIQAILTVFPVVALLQPLNGFVFVGDGIYMGAERFPYLAKAMLLSAGGAAGVLLLVQPMGWGLSGVWAGITVLMVLRTLTLAVPYLRGRMLHA
;
A
#
# COMPACT_ATOMS: atom_id res chain seq x y z
N MET A 1 -19.88 22.58 -27.40
CA MET A 1 -18.87 22.62 -26.33
C MET A 1 -18.33 21.21 -26.16
N ARG A 2 -17.07 20.93 -26.55
CA ARG A 2 -16.47 19.60 -26.28
C ARG A 2 -16.25 19.51 -24.77
N LEU A 3 -17.00 18.64 -24.09
CA LEU A 3 -16.91 18.44 -22.64
C LEU A 3 -15.53 17.88 -22.20
N TRP A 4 -14.70 17.43 -23.14
CA TRP A 4 -13.44 16.71 -22.92
C TRP A 4 -12.33 17.33 -23.78
N THR A 5 -11.18 17.63 -23.17
CA THR A 5 -9.96 18.05 -23.88
C THR A 5 -9.16 16.85 -24.37
N ASP A 6 -8.19 17.07 -25.25
CA ASP A 6 -7.25 16.00 -25.67
C ASP A 6 -6.42 15.49 -24.47
N ASP A 7 -6.12 16.39 -23.52
CA ASP A 7 -5.46 16.04 -22.26
C ASP A 7 -6.36 15.09 -21.43
N ASP A 8 -7.68 15.34 -21.35
CA ASP A 8 -8.61 14.45 -20.63
C ASP A 8 -8.62 13.04 -21.22
N ARG A 9 -8.63 12.93 -22.55
CA ARG A 9 -8.59 11.64 -23.23
C ARG A 9 -7.30 10.87 -22.89
N ALA A 10 -6.16 11.57 -22.89
CA ALA A 10 -4.87 10.97 -22.53
C ALA A 10 -4.83 10.55 -21.05
N ILE A 11 -5.38 11.37 -20.15
CA ILE A 11 -5.49 11.06 -18.72
C ILE A 11 -6.29 9.77 -18.51
N PHE A 12 -7.50 9.69 -19.07
CA PHE A 12 -8.38 8.54 -18.87
C PHE A 12 -7.85 7.25 -19.52
N HIS A 13 -7.18 7.37 -20.67
CA HIS A 13 -6.54 6.22 -21.32
C HIS A 13 -5.46 5.57 -20.43
N LEU A 14 -4.82 6.34 -19.54
CA LEU A 14 -3.85 5.83 -18.59
C LEU A 14 -4.47 5.46 -17.24
N ALA A 15 -5.38 6.28 -16.73
CA ALA A 15 -5.95 6.12 -15.39
C ALA A 15 -6.93 4.94 -15.31
N ILE A 16 -7.79 4.71 -16.30
CA ILE A 16 -8.81 3.64 -16.23
C ILE A 16 -8.16 2.24 -16.16
N PRO A 17 -7.16 1.90 -17.01
CA PRO A 17 -6.47 0.63 -16.88
C PRO A 17 -5.68 0.50 -15.56
N ALA A 18 -5.07 1.59 -15.10
CA ALA A 18 -4.37 1.62 -13.81
C ALA A 18 -5.33 1.35 -12.64
N LEU A 19 -6.53 1.92 -12.67
CA LEU A 19 -7.57 1.71 -11.67
C LEU A 19 -7.95 0.23 -11.54
N ALA A 20 -8.18 -0.46 -12.66
CA ALA A 20 -8.51 -1.89 -12.65
C ALA A 20 -7.41 -2.73 -11.98
N GLY A 21 -6.14 -2.39 -12.23
CA GLY A 21 -4.99 -3.06 -11.61
C GLY A 21 -4.83 -2.74 -10.12
N LEU A 22 -5.07 -1.49 -9.70
CA LEU A 22 -4.85 -1.03 -8.33
C LEU A 22 -6.03 -1.32 -7.39
N ALA A 23 -7.26 -1.41 -7.91
CA ALA A 23 -8.47 -1.59 -7.10
C ALA A 23 -8.74 -3.05 -6.71
N THR A 24 -8.10 -4.03 -7.36
CA THR A 24 -8.37 -5.45 -7.11
C THR A 24 -7.95 -5.90 -5.71
N ASP A 25 -6.70 -5.66 -5.31
CA ASP A 25 -6.18 -6.09 -4.00
C ASP A 25 -6.94 -5.44 -2.81
N PRO A 26 -7.23 -4.12 -2.84
CA PRO A 26 -7.95 -3.47 -1.73
C PRO A 26 -9.40 -3.92 -1.60
N LEU A 27 -10.07 -4.27 -2.72
CA LEU A 27 -11.43 -4.81 -2.69
C LEU A 27 -11.46 -6.15 -1.95
N VAL A 28 -10.52 -7.04 -2.25
CA VAL A 28 -10.44 -8.34 -1.56
C VAL A 28 -10.10 -8.14 -0.08
N SER A 29 -9.20 -7.21 0.23
CA SER A 29 -8.87 -6.88 1.61
C SER A 29 -10.02 -6.21 2.39
N LEU A 30 -10.93 -5.49 1.73
CA LEU A 30 -12.17 -5.01 2.36
C LEU A 30 -13.10 -6.18 2.74
N VAL A 31 -13.21 -7.19 1.87
CA VAL A 31 -14.02 -8.39 2.16
C VAL A 31 -13.42 -9.21 3.30
N ASP A 32 -12.09 -9.42 3.33
CA ASP A 32 -11.40 -10.07 4.45
C ASP A 32 -11.64 -9.32 5.78
N THR A 33 -11.52 -7.99 5.75
CA THR A 33 -11.81 -7.16 6.92
C THR A 33 -13.26 -7.31 7.38
N ALA A 34 -14.21 -7.44 6.45
CA ALA A 34 -15.61 -7.70 6.76
C ALA A 34 -15.80 -9.10 7.38
N PHE A 35 -15.22 -10.15 6.81
CA PHE A 35 -15.30 -11.51 7.39
C PHE A 35 -14.75 -11.56 8.81
N VAL A 36 -13.59 -10.95 9.06
CA VAL A 36 -13.03 -10.90 10.42
C VAL A 36 -13.86 -10.00 11.34
N GLY A 37 -14.44 -8.93 10.83
CA GLY A 37 -15.29 -8.03 11.62
C GLY A 37 -16.60 -8.66 12.08
N GLN A 38 -17.10 -9.67 11.38
CA GLN A 38 -18.23 -10.52 11.79
C GLN A 38 -17.90 -11.42 13.00
N LEU A 39 -16.63 -11.66 13.31
CA LEU A 39 -16.20 -12.37 14.52
C LEU A 39 -16.24 -11.48 15.78
N GLY A 40 -16.44 -10.16 15.61
CA GLY A 40 -16.54 -9.17 16.67
C GLY A 40 -15.33 -8.24 16.79
N ARG A 41 -15.40 -7.33 17.77
CA ARG A 41 -14.44 -6.23 17.92
C ARG A 41 -13.01 -6.66 18.23
N VAL A 42 -12.80 -7.71 19.02
CA VAL A 42 -11.45 -8.17 19.42
C VAL A 42 -10.70 -8.78 18.22
N PRO A 43 -11.27 -9.71 17.44
CA PRO A 43 -10.65 -10.19 16.21
C PRO A 43 -10.33 -9.09 15.19
N LEU A 44 -11.25 -8.15 14.99
CA LEU A 44 -11.07 -7.02 14.07
C LEU A 44 -9.94 -6.07 14.51
N ALA A 45 -9.88 -5.78 15.81
CA ALA A 45 -8.78 -5.03 16.43
C ALA A 45 -7.44 -5.75 16.24
N ALA A 46 -7.41 -7.06 16.47
CA ALA A 46 -6.21 -7.88 16.35
C ALA A 46 -5.71 -7.93 14.90
N LEU A 47 -6.63 -8.05 13.94
CA LEU A 47 -6.33 -7.94 12.51
C LEU A 47 -5.70 -6.58 12.20
N GLY A 48 -6.28 -5.48 12.68
CA GLY A 48 -5.76 -4.14 12.38
C GLY A 48 -4.35 -3.89 12.92
N VAL A 49 -4.07 -4.29 14.15
CA VAL A 49 -2.70 -4.22 14.71
C VAL A 49 -1.73 -5.03 13.86
N ASN A 50 -2.11 -6.24 13.48
CA ASN A 50 -1.29 -7.10 12.65
C ASN A 50 -1.09 -6.57 11.23
N ALA A 51 -2.13 -6.04 10.59
CA ALA A 51 -2.08 -5.49 9.25
C ALA A 51 -1.10 -4.30 9.20
N SER A 52 -1.16 -3.38 10.17
CA SER A 52 -0.23 -2.25 10.26
C SER A 52 1.21 -2.70 10.53
N LEU A 53 1.42 -3.66 11.44
CA LEU A 53 2.75 -4.21 11.70
C LEU A 53 3.33 -4.91 10.46
N PHE A 54 2.52 -5.67 9.74
CA PHE A 54 2.92 -6.37 8.52
C PHE A 54 3.19 -5.39 7.38
N SER A 55 2.37 -4.35 7.25
CA SER A 55 2.59 -3.26 6.29
C SER A 55 3.93 -2.56 6.55
N MET A 56 4.22 -2.20 7.80
CA MET A 56 5.52 -1.64 8.18
C MET A 56 6.69 -2.58 7.86
N ALA A 57 6.55 -3.86 8.20
CA ALA A 57 7.61 -4.85 7.98
C ALA A 57 7.89 -5.08 6.50
N PHE A 58 6.87 -5.13 5.64
CA PHE A 58 7.00 -5.62 4.27
C PHE A 58 6.91 -4.56 3.17
N VAL A 59 6.19 -3.45 3.37
CA VAL A 59 6.03 -2.42 2.32
C VAL A 59 7.37 -1.79 1.96
N ILE A 60 8.30 -1.66 2.91
CA ILE A 60 9.63 -1.13 2.62
C ILE A 60 10.37 -1.99 1.58
N PHE A 61 10.14 -3.31 1.56
CA PHE A 61 10.73 -4.24 0.60
C PHE A 61 10.15 -4.15 -0.82
N ASN A 62 9.17 -3.27 -1.08
CA ASN A 62 8.77 -2.93 -2.44
C ASN A 62 9.94 -2.37 -3.27
N PHE A 63 11.01 -1.88 -2.61
CA PHE A 63 12.27 -1.57 -3.26
C PHE A 63 12.78 -2.73 -4.12
N LEU A 64 12.49 -3.99 -3.77
CA LEU A 64 12.91 -5.15 -4.52
C LEU A 64 12.29 -5.16 -5.93
N ALA A 65 10.99 -4.86 -6.04
CA ALA A 65 10.32 -4.71 -7.33
C ALA A 65 10.88 -3.52 -8.12
N TYR A 66 11.05 -2.37 -7.47
CA TYR A 66 11.59 -1.15 -8.11
C TYR A 66 13.07 -1.29 -8.51
N GLY A 67 13.84 -2.12 -7.82
CA GLY A 67 15.24 -2.39 -8.13
C GLY A 67 15.41 -3.44 -9.23
N THR A 68 14.49 -4.40 -9.30
CA THR A 68 14.52 -5.50 -10.27
C THR A 68 14.01 -5.05 -11.64
N THR A 69 12.86 -4.35 -11.67
CA THR A 69 12.18 -3.90 -12.91
C THR A 69 13.10 -3.18 -13.90
N PRO A 70 13.77 -2.06 -13.57
CA PRO A 70 14.60 -1.33 -14.53
C PRO A 70 15.86 -2.10 -14.94
N ARG A 71 16.38 -2.99 -14.08
CA ARG A 71 17.58 -3.78 -14.38
C ARG A 71 17.26 -4.91 -15.35
N VAL A 72 16.19 -5.64 -15.10
CA VAL A 72 15.69 -6.65 -16.03
C VAL A 72 15.33 -5.97 -17.36
N GLY A 73 14.56 -4.88 -17.33
CA GLY A 73 14.17 -4.16 -18.55
C GLY A 73 15.35 -3.62 -19.35
N ARG A 74 16.40 -3.11 -18.71
CA ARG A 74 17.62 -2.69 -19.40
C ARG A 74 18.30 -3.85 -20.11
N HIS A 75 18.49 -4.99 -19.45
CA HIS A 75 19.18 -6.15 -20.03
C HIS A 75 18.35 -6.83 -21.12
N VAL A 76 17.04 -6.95 -20.93
CA VAL A 76 16.11 -7.42 -21.96
C VAL A 76 16.14 -6.49 -23.18
N GLY A 77 16.11 -5.17 -22.96
CA GLY A 77 16.16 -4.16 -24.02
C GLY A 77 17.48 -4.16 -24.82
N THR A 78 18.60 -4.54 -24.20
CA THR A 78 19.89 -4.70 -24.90
C THR A 78 20.14 -6.12 -25.44
N GLY A 79 19.16 -7.04 -25.31
CA GLY A 79 19.29 -8.43 -25.74
C GLY A 79 20.15 -9.34 -24.86
N ASP A 80 20.67 -8.84 -23.73
CA ASP A 80 21.50 -9.61 -22.79
C ASP A 80 20.61 -10.39 -21.81
N ARG A 81 20.00 -11.47 -22.32
CA ARG A 81 19.10 -12.32 -21.54
C ARG A 81 19.80 -13.00 -20.35
N ASP A 82 21.07 -13.37 -20.48
CA ASP A 82 21.84 -13.96 -19.38
C ASP A 82 21.99 -13.00 -18.20
N ALA A 83 22.24 -11.71 -18.46
CA ALA A 83 22.26 -10.70 -17.40
C ALA A 83 20.88 -10.49 -16.77
N ALA A 84 19.81 -10.51 -17.57
CA ALA A 84 18.45 -10.45 -17.05
C ALA A 84 18.17 -11.63 -16.09
N GLY A 85 18.51 -12.86 -16.49
CA GLY A 85 18.39 -14.06 -15.64
C GLY A 85 19.18 -13.95 -14.34
N ARG A 86 20.42 -13.43 -14.39
CA ARG A 86 21.23 -13.19 -13.19
C ARG A 86 20.58 -12.18 -12.23
N VAL A 87 19.92 -11.15 -12.76
CA VAL A 87 19.18 -10.17 -11.93
C VAL A 87 17.97 -10.83 -11.28
N VAL A 88 17.21 -11.65 -12.02
CA VAL A 88 16.06 -12.39 -11.47
C VAL A 88 16.49 -13.30 -10.33
N VAL A 89 17.55 -14.10 -10.51
CA VAL A 89 18.06 -14.99 -9.46
C VAL A 89 18.52 -14.21 -8.23
N ARG A 90 19.21 -13.08 -8.41
CA ARG A 90 19.61 -12.20 -7.30
C ARG A 90 18.40 -11.65 -6.54
N ALA A 91 17.35 -11.25 -7.25
CA ALA A 91 16.12 -10.76 -6.63
C ALA A 91 15.40 -11.86 -5.84
N VAL A 92 15.31 -13.08 -6.39
CA VAL A 92 14.72 -14.25 -5.71
C VAL A 92 15.52 -14.65 -4.48
N VAL A 93 16.85 -14.72 -4.57
CA VAL A 93 17.71 -15.02 -3.42
C VAL A 93 17.57 -13.94 -2.35
N LEU A 94 17.58 -12.67 -2.75
CA LEU A 94 17.41 -11.57 -1.80
C LEU A 94 16.04 -11.66 -1.11
N ALA A 95 14.96 -11.91 -1.85
CA ALA A 95 13.63 -12.14 -1.30
C ALA A 95 13.58 -13.28 -0.28
N LEU A 96 14.20 -14.43 -0.60
CA LEU A 96 14.26 -15.57 0.31
C LEU A 96 15.00 -15.23 1.59
N VAL A 97 16.19 -14.62 1.48
CA VAL A 97 17.02 -14.28 2.64
C VAL A 97 16.35 -13.23 3.51
N THR A 98 15.88 -12.12 2.93
CA THR A 98 15.24 -11.05 3.71
C THR A 98 13.87 -11.47 4.22
N GLY A 99 13.15 -12.32 3.49
CA GLY A 99 11.86 -12.85 3.91
C GLY A 99 11.99 -13.84 5.05
N ALA A 100 13.01 -14.73 5.01
CA ALA A 100 13.33 -15.63 6.10
C ALA A 100 13.83 -14.86 7.34
N ALA A 101 14.64 -13.82 7.15
CA ALA A 101 15.06 -12.94 8.23
C ALA A 101 13.87 -12.20 8.86
N ALA A 102 12.97 -11.64 8.05
CA ALA A 102 11.76 -10.98 8.53
C ALA A 102 10.85 -11.96 9.29
N LEU A 103 10.66 -13.19 8.79
CA LEU A 103 9.96 -14.26 9.50
C LEU A 103 10.60 -14.53 10.87
N ALA A 104 11.92 -14.74 10.92
CA ALA A 104 12.61 -15.02 12.17
C ALA A 104 12.47 -13.88 13.18
N VAL A 105 12.61 -12.63 12.74
CA VAL A 105 12.42 -11.43 13.57
C VAL A 105 10.97 -11.34 14.07
N LEU A 106 9.98 -11.52 13.20
CA LEU A 106 8.57 -11.45 13.60
C LEU A 106 8.18 -12.56 14.57
N GLN A 107 8.74 -13.78 14.43
CA GLN A 107 8.51 -14.86 15.40
C GLN A 107 9.18 -14.57 16.74
N ALA A 108 10.46 -14.20 16.75
CA ALA A 108 11.24 -13.98 17.96
C ALA A 108 10.76 -12.74 18.73
N ALA A 109 10.41 -11.67 18.01
CA ALA A 109 9.99 -10.39 18.58
C ALA A 109 8.46 -10.20 18.58
N ALA A 110 7.66 -11.25 18.36
CA ALA A 110 6.20 -11.13 18.23
C ALA A 110 5.56 -10.37 19.40
N VAL A 111 5.85 -10.80 20.64
CA VAL A 111 5.29 -10.19 21.86
C VAL A 111 5.75 -8.74 22.06
N PRO A 112 7.06 -8.39 22.03
CA PRO A 112 7.47 -7.00 22.20
C PRO A 112 6.96 -6.09 21.08
N LEU A 113 6.89 -6.57 19.83
CA LEU A 113 6.30 -5.81 18.72
C LEU A 113 4.82 -5.54 18.93
N LEU A 114 4.04 -6.54 19.35
CA LEU A 114 2.61 -6.36 19.64
C LEU A 114 2.38 -5.41 20.82
N ARG A 115 3.19 -5.50 21.89
CA ARG A 115 3.13 -4.56 23.01
C ARG A 115 3.52 -3.15 22.59
N LEU A 116 4.51 -2.99 21.71
CA LEU A 116 4.88 -1.70 21.12
C LEU A 116 3.73 -1.11 20.29
N MET A 117 2.97 -1.96 19.60
CA MET A 117 1.74 -1.59 18.92
C MET A 117 0.57 -1.30 19.87
N GLY A 118 0.74 -1.44 21.19
CA GLY A 118 -0.33 -1.21 22.16
C GLY A 118 -1.29 -2.38 22.34
N ALA A 119 -0.99 -3.57 21.80
CA ALA A 119 -1.78 -4.77 22.07
C ALA A 119 -1.48 -5.31 23.48
N THR A 120 -2.44 -5.12 24.38
CA THR A 120 -2.40 -5.57 25.78
C THR A 120 -3.77 -6.14 26.18
N GLY A 121 -3.84 -6.79 27.36
CA GLY A 121 -5.08 -7.37 27.86
C GLY A 121 -5.70 -8.39 26.88
N GLU A 122 -7.00 -8.28 26.63
CA GLU A 122 -7.78 -9.16 25.74
C GLU A 122 -7.30 -9.16 24.27
N LEU A 123 -6.52 -8.16 23.86
CA LEU A 123 -6.06 -8.02 22.47
C LEU A 123 -4.78 -8.82 22.17
N LEU A 124 -3.95 -9.09 23.18
CA LEU A 124 -2.60 -9.61 22.96
C LEU A 124 -2.60 -11.04 22.41
N GLU A 125 -3.41 -11.93 22.98
CA GLU A 125 -3.41 -13.34 22.60
C GLU A 125 -3.96 -13.58 21.18
N PRO A 126 -5.12 -13.01 20.78
CA PRO A 126 -5.60 -13.11 19.40
C PRO A 126 -4.63 -12.49 18.39
N ALA A 127 -4.04 -11.34 18.73
CA ALA A 127 -3.06 -10.69 17.86
C ALA A 127 -1.77 -11.52 17.73
N LEU A 128 -1.32 -12.19 18.80
CA LEU A 128 -0.14 -13.05 18.81
C LEU A 128 -0.36 -14.32 17.98
N ALA A 129 -1.50 -14.98 18.12
CA ALA A 129 -1.84 -16.16 17.35
C ALA A 129 -1.85 -15.83 15.84
N TYR A 130 -2.50 -14.72 15.47
CA TYR A 130 -2.50 -14.25 14.09
C TYR A 130 -1.09 -13.90 13.59
N LEU A 131 -0.31 -13.12 14.35
CA LEU A 131 1.03 -12.70 13.94
C LEU A 131 1.96 -13.88 13.67
N ARG A 132 1.94 -14.87 14.55
CA ARG A 132 2.82 -16.06 14.44
C ARG A 132 2.49 -16.88 13.20
N ILE A 133 1.22 -17.02 12.84
CA ILE A 133 0.83 -17.69 11.60
C ILE A 133 1.21 -16.80 10.41
N ARG A 134 0.82 -15.53 10.43
CA ARG A 134 1.01 -14.58 9.34
C ARG A 134 2.48 -14.35 8.99
N ALA A 135 3.39 -14.42 9.96
CA ALA A 135 4.83 -14.28 9.76
C ALA A 135 5.38 -15.29 8.74
N PHE A 136 4.81 -16.50 8.62
CA PHE A 136 5.22 -17.51 7.64
C PHE A 136 5.01 -17.11 6.19
N ALA A 137 4.22 -16.08 5.94
CA ALA A 137 4.07 -15.52 4.60
C ALA A 137 5.20 -14.55 4.21
N GLY A 138 6.07 -14.14 5.14
CA GLY A 138 7.15 -13.19 4.86
C GLY A 138 8.00 -13.56 3.63
N PRO A 139 8.54 -14.80 3.54
CA PRO A 139 9.22 -15.27 2.34
C PRO A 139 8.34 -15.23 1.08
N ALA A 140 7.08 -15.68 1.18
CA ALA A 140 6.15 -15.73 0.06
C ALA A 140 5.85 -14.34 -0.52
N VAL A 141 5.59 -13.36 0.34
CA VAL A 141 5.32 -11.96 -0.08
C VAL A 141 6.51 -11.39 -0.83
N LEU A 142 7.73 -11.59 -0.36
CA LEU A 142 8.91 -11.06 -1.05
C LEU A 142 9.22 -11.79 -2.36
N LEU A 143 8.94 -13.09 -2.44
CA LEU A 143 9.02 -13.85 -3.69
C LEU A 143 8.01 -13.32 -4.73
N ILE A 144 6.78 -13.03 -4.31
CA ILE A 144 5.76 -12.38 -5.14
C ILE A 144 6.26 -11.02 -5.62
N THR A 145 6.82 -10.19 -4.73
CA THR A 145 7.39 -8.88 -5.07
C THR A 145 8.54 -8.99 -6.08
N ALA A 146 9.44 -9.98 -5.93
CA ALA A 146 10.50 -10.26 -6.90
C ALA A 146 9.93 -10.69 -8.26
N GLY A 147 8.91 -11.55 -8.27
CA GLY A 147 8.20 -11.99 -9.46
C GLY A 147 7.57 -10.83 -10.22
N HIS A 148 6.84 -9.95 -9.51
CA HIS A 148 6.33 -8.71 -10.09
C HIS A 148 7.43 -7.87 -10.75
N GLY A 149 8.56 -7.68 -10.06
CA GLY A 149 9.68 -6.91 -10.61
C GLY A 149 10.29 -7.54 -11.87
N ALA A 150 10.44 -8.86 -11.89
CA ALA A 150 10.98 -9.60 -13.03
C ALA A 150 10.10 -9.47 -14.27
N PHE A 151 8.81 -9.80 -14.16
CA PHE A 151 7.88 -9.76 -15.28
C PHE A 151 7.59 -8.34 -15.78
N ARG A 152 7.46 -7.34 -14.88
CA ARG A 152 7.35 -5.93 -15.28
C ARG A 152 8.58 -5.46 -16.04
N GLY A 153 9.78 -5.87 -15.61
CA GLY A 153 11.02 -5.58 -16.33
C GLY A 153 11.07 -6.25 -17.70
N TYR A 154 10.51 -7.45 -17.82
CA TYR A 154 10.31 -8.17 -19.08
C TYR A 154 9.19 -7.59 -19.95
N GLN A 155 8.53 -6.51 -19.51
CA GLN A 155 7.39 -5.85 -20.16
C GLN A 155 6.13 -6.73 -20.26
N ASP A 156 6.04 -7.79 -19.47
CA ASP A 156 4.81 -8.58 -19.29
C ASP A 156 4.09 -8.15 -18.01
N THR A 157 3.04 -7.36 -18.17
CA THR A 157 2.18 -6.91 -17.07
C THR A 157 0.96 -7.79 -16.85
N ARG A 158 0.65 -8.71 -17.79
CA ARG A 158 -0.53 -9.58 -17.72
C ARG A 158 -0.28 -10.78 -16.82
N THR A 159 0.86 -11.43 -16.97
CA THR A 159 1.21 -12.61 -16.17
C THR A 159 1.17 -12.32 -14.67
N PRO A 160 1.78 -11.23 -14.15
CA PRO A 160 1.70 -10.91 -12.72
C PRO A 160 0.28 -10.58 -12.27
N MET A 161 -0.52 -9.91 -13.10
CA MET A 161 -1.92 -9.60 -12.80
C MET A 161 -2.75 -10.87 -12.61
N TYR A 162 -2.59 -11.87 -13.50
CA TYR A 162 -3.31 -13.14 -13.38
C TYR A 162 -2.92 -13.91 -12.12
N VAL A 163 -1.62 -13.93 -11.75
CA VAL A 163 -1.17 -14.58 -10.50
C VAL A 163 -1.76 -13.86 -9.28
N THR A 164 -1.76 -12.53 -9.26
CA THR A 164 -2.34 -11.73 -8.18
C THR A 164 -3.85 -11.92 -8.06
N ILE A 165 -4.59 -11.93 -9.17
CA ILE A 165 -6.02 -12.24 -9.15
C ILE A 165 -6.24 -13.66 -8.59
N GLY A 166 -5.47 -14.63 -9.09
CA GLY A 166 -5.56 -16.03 -8.65
C GLY A 166 -5.32 -16.20 -7.15
N LEU A 167 -4.26 -15.62 -6.59
CA LEU A 167 -3.97 -15.75 -5.16
C LEU A 167 -5.03 -15.03 -4.30
N ASN A 168 -5.52 -13.86 -4.72
CA ASN A 168 -6.57 -13.17 -4.01
C ASN A 168 -7.91 -13.94 -4.05
N LEU A 169 -8.24 -14.59 -5.17
CA LEU A 169 -9.41 -15.46 -5.27
C LEU A 169 -9.27 -16.69 -4.36
N VAL A 170 -8.09 -17.29 -4.29
CA VAL A 170 -7.81 -18.38 -3.35
C VAL A 170 -8.02 -17.90 -1.91
N ASN A 171 -7.52 -16.72 -1.54
CA ASN A 171 -7.73 -16.15 -0.22
C ASN A 171 -9.23 -15.91 0.06
N LEU A 172 -9.92 -15.23 -0.85
CA LEU A 172 -11.35 -14.93 -0.76
C LEU A 172 -12.23 -16.18 -0.58
N VAL A 173 -11.85 -17.31 -1.20
CA VAL A 173 -12.56 -18.60 -1.06
C VAL A 173 -12.18 -19.30 0.24
N LEU A 174 -10.91 -19.30 0.62
CA LEU A 174 -10.44 -19.96 1.84
C LEU A 174 -10.90 -19.25 3.11
N ASP A 175 -11.02 -17.93 3.11
CA ASP A 175 -11.42 -17.15 4.28
C ASP A 175 -12.74 -17.65 4.89
N PRO A 176 -13.90 -17.64 4.19
CA PRO A 176 -15.15 -18.07 4.80
C PRO A 176 -15.15 -19.56 5.19
N ILE A 177 -14.43 -20.40 4.44
CA ILE A 177 -14.29 -21.84 4.74
C ILE A 177 -13.54 -22.04 6.07
N LEU A 178 -12.40 -21.39 6.24
CA LEU A 178 -11.57 -21.58 7.43
C LEU A 178 -12.12 -20.80 8.64
N ILE A 179 -12.60 -19.58 8.42
CA ILE A 179 -13.14 -18.71 9.47
C ILE A 179 -14.43 -19.29 10.03
N PHE A 180 -15.44 -19.51 9.18
CA PHE A 180 -16.79 -19.90 9.59
C PHE A 180 -17.05 -21.39 9.43
N GLY A 181 -16.63 -22.00 8.31
CA GLY A 181 -16.90 -23.42 8.03
C GLY A 181 -16.18 -24.38 8.97
N LEU A 182 -14.89 -24.16 9.24
CA LEU A 182 -14.11 -24.92 10.21
C LEU A 182 -14.08 -24.30 11.61
N GLY A 183 -14.62 -23.08 11.77
CA GLY A 183 -14.66 -22.38 13.05
C GLY A 183 -13.29 -21.94 13.58
N TRP A 184 -12.27 -21.78 12.74
CA TRP A 184 -10.93 -21.36 13.18
C TRP A 184 -10.85 -19.86 13.50
N GLY A 185 -11.91 -19.11 13.19
CA GLY A 185 -12.01 -17.67 13.49
C GLY A 185 -10.84 -16.89 12.89
N LEU A 186 -10.25 -15.98 13.68
CA LEU A 186 -9.14 -15.13 13.26
C LEU A 186 -7.91 -15.93 12.78
N THR A 187 -7.65 -17.10 13.38
CA THR A 187 -6.53 -17.95 12.93
C THR A 187 -6.78 -18.54 11.55
N GLY A 188 -8.05 -18.81 11.21
CA GLY A 188 -8.47 -19.22 9.88
C GLY A 188 -8.11 -18.18 8.81
N ALA A 189 -8.40 -16.90 9.06
CA ALA A 189 -8.04 -15.80 8.17
C ALA A 189 -6.51 -15.71 7.93
N ALA A 190 -5.72 -15.89 9.00
CA ALA A 190 -4.25 -15.91 8.89
C ALA A 190 -3.76 -17.07 8.00
N VAL A 191 -4.31 -18.27 8.19
CA VAL A 191 -3.94 -19.47 7.42
C VAL A 191 -4.36 -19.32 5.96
N ALA A 192 -5.57 -18.82 5.69
CA ALA A 192 -6.06 -18.55 4.34
C ALA A 192 -5.11 -17.60 3.59
N THR A 193 -4.75 -16.48 4.22
CA THR A 193 -3.83 -15.48 3.64
C THR A 193 -2.44 -16.07 3.37
N VAL A 194 -1.87 -16.80 4.33
CA VAL A 194 -0.55 -17.44 4.20
C VAL A 194 -0.56 -18.46 3.07
N THR A 195 -1.61 -19.28 2.99
CA THR A 195 -1.77 -20.32 1.97
C THR A 195 -1.87 -19.70 0.57
N ALA A 196 -2.72 -18.68 0.41
CA ALA A 196 -2.86 -17.94 -0.84
C ALA A 196 -1.53 -17.32 -1.30
N GLN A 197 -0.77 -16.72 -0.38
CA GLN A 197 0.53 -16.13 -0.70
C GLN A 197 1.57 -17.18 -1.09
N TRP A 198 1.60 -18.34 -0.45
CA TRP A 198 2.48 -19.43 -0.86
C TRP A 198 2.11 -20.01 -2.22
N ILE A 199 0.81 -20.11 -2.54
CA ILE A 199 0.33 -20.51 -3.87
C ILE A 199 0.79 -19.50 -4.92
N GLY A 200 0.62 -18.20 -4.66
CA GLY A 200 1.09 -17.13 -5.56
C GLY A 200 2.62 -17.12 -5.73
N ALA A 201 3.36 -17.29 -4.64
CA ALA A 201 4.82 -17.39 -4.68
C ALA A 201 5.28 -18.61 -5.49
N LEU A 202 4.66 -19.78 -5.28
CA LEU A 202 4.95 -20.98 -6.04
C LEU A 202 4.63 -20.79 -7.52
N ALA A 203 3.49 -20.17 -7.86
CA ALA A 203 3.13 -19.85 -9.23
C ALA A 203 4.22 -18.98 -9.90
N PHE A 204 4.69 -17.91 -9.25
CA PHE A 204 5.79 -17.10 -9.76
C PHE A 204 7.09 -17.90 -9.92
N MET A 205 7.43 -18.77 -8.96
CA MET A 205 8.64 -19.58 -9.04
C MET A 205 8.56 -20.60 -10.20
N VAL A 206 7.41 -21.24 -10.39
CA VAL A 206 7.19 -22.14 -11.55
C VAL A 206 7.28 -21.36 -12.85
N LEU A 207 6.65 -20.19 -12.95
CA LEU A 207 6.70 -19.37 -14.15
C LEU A 207 8.14 -18.94 -14.48
N LEU A 208 8.91 -18.47 -13.49
CA LEU A 208 10.29 -18.03 -13.70
C LEU A 208 11.25 -19.19 -14.01
N PHE A 209 11.22 -20.26 -13.21
CA PHE A 209 12.23 -21.32 -13.29
C PHE A 209 11.85 -22.50 -14.20
N ARG A 210 10.61 -22.53 -14.72
CA ARG A 210 10.15 -23.54 -15.67
C ARG A 210 9.67 -22.93 -16.98
N THR A 211 8.61 -22.11 -16.94
CA THR A 211 7.93 -21.63 -18.16
C THR A 211 8.77 -20.62 -18.95
N TYR A 212 9.26 -19.58 -18.27
CA TYR A 212 10.06 -18.49 -18.84
C TYR A 212 11.56 -18.67 -18.60
N ARG A 213 11.99 -19.86 -18.15
CA ARG A 213 13.40 -20.13 -17.85
C ARG A 213 14.28 -19.86 -19.08
N ALA A 214 13.84 -20.30 -20.25
CA ALA A 214 14.52 -20.11 -21.52
C ALA A 214 14.46 -18.65 -22.00
N ASP A 215 13.39 -17.91 -21.68
CA ASP A 215 13.27 -16.50 -22.07
C ASP A 215 14.17 -15.59 -21.26
N PHE A 216 14.30 -15.85 -19.97
CA PHE A 216 15.19 -15.12 -19.06
C PHE A 216 16.60 -15.70 -18.97
N HIS A 217 16.90 -16.83 -19.63
CA HIS A 217 18.17 -17.54 -19.49
C HIS A 217 18.56 -17.80 -18.01
N ILE A 218 17.58 -18.25 -17.22
CA ILE A 218 17.77 -18.39 -15.77
C ILE A 218 18.64 -19.62 -15.46
N THR A 219 19.81 -19.38 -14.89
CA THR A 219 20.65 -20.40 -14.24
C THR A 219 20.70 -20.12 -12.74
N TRP A 220 20.30 -21.09 -11.91
CA TRP A 220 20.34 -20.91 -10.45
C TRP A 220 21.78 -20.82 -9.93
N PHE A 221 22.05 -19.87 -9.04
CA PHE A 221 23.31 -19.75 -8.31
C PHE A 221 23.09 -18.96 -7.01
N TRP A 222 24.03 -19.07 -6.08
CA TRP A 222 24.05 -18.22 -4.88
C TRP A 222 24.93 -16.97 -5.12
N PRO A 223 24.35 -15.76 -5.21
CA PRO A 223 25.11 -14.54 -5.44
C PRO A 223 25.97 -14.17 -4.24
N ALA A 224 27.19 -13.66 -4.50
CA ALA A 224 27.99 -13.01 -3.47
C ALA A 224 27.24 -11.80 -2.88
N PRO A 225 27.35 -11.51 -1.56
CA PRO A 225 26.62 -10.41 -0.91
C PRO A 225 26.81 -9.05 -1.59
N ARG A 226 28.02 -8.77 -2.10
CA ARG A 226 28.34 -7.54 -2.83
C ARG A 226 27.52 -7.37 -4.12
N ALA A 227 27.09 -8.48 -4.75
CA ALA A 227 26.27 -8.45 -5.95
C ALA A 227 24.79 -8.12 -5.67
N LEU A 228 24.35 -8.18 -4.41
CA LEU A 228 23.01 -7.78 -3.97
C LEU A 228 22.93 -6.29 -3.64
N LEU A 229 24.07 -5.65 -3.33
CA LEU A 229 24.14 -4.23 -2.95
C LEU A 229 23.50 -3.28 -3.96
N PRO A 230 23.61 -3.47 -5.30
CA PRO A 230 22.90 -2.64 -6.26
C PRO A 230 21.37 -2.70 -6.11
N LEU A 231 20.81 -3.87 -5.77
CA LEU A 231 19.37 -4.04 -5.54
C LEU A 231 18.93 -3.38 -4.22
N LEU A 232 19.83 -3.23 -3.26
CA LEU A 232 19.56 -2.53 -2.00
C LEU A 232 19.68 -1.00 -2.12
N ARG A 233 20.51 -0.49 -3.05
CA ARG A 233 20.67 0.95 -3.34
C ARG A 233 19.53 1.53 -4.18
N VAL A 234 18.32 1.02 -3.99
CA VAL A 234 17.11 1.58 -4.61
C VAL A 234 16.80 2.91 -3.93
N GLY A 235 16.23 3.84 -4.71
CA GLY A 235 16.09 5.26 -4.37
C GLY A 235 15.77 5.50 -2.90
N ARG A 236 16.81 5.87 -2.14
CA ARG A 236 16.74 6.16 -0.69
C ARG A 236 15.56 7.06 -0.37
N ASP A 237 15.31 8.04 -1.23
CA ASP A 237 14.27 9.04 -1.05
C ASP A 237 12.86 8.44 -1.15
N LEU A 238 12.64 7.46 -2.04
CA LEU A 238 11.35 6.76 -2.16
C LEU A 238 11.11 5.83 -0.96
N ILE A 239 12.15 5.13 -0.50
CA ILE A 239 12.09 4.33 0.73
C ILE A 239 11.76 5.22 1.92
N MET A 240 12.44 6.36 2.06
CA MET A 240 12.25 7.27 3.18
C MET A 240 10.84 7.87 3.18
N ARG A 241 10.32 8.27 2.01
CA ARG A 241 8.92 8.70 1.85
C ARG A 241 7.95 7.59 2.28
N THR A 242 8.15 6.37 1.77
CA THR A 242 7.22 5.26 2.01
C THR A 242 7.24 4.84 3.49
N ALA A 243 8.43 4.74 4.09
CA ALA A 243 8.59 4.43 5.50
C ALA A 243 7.98 5.52 6.40
N ALA A 244 8.09 6.80 6.04
CA ALA A 244 7.45 7.88 6.77
C ALA A 244 5.91 7.77 6.74
N LEU A 245 5.31 7.52 5.56
CA LEU A 245 3.86 7.35 5.41
C LEU A 245 3.34 6.13 6.19
N VAL A 246 3.94 4.96 5.94
CA VAL A 246 3.56 3.71 6.61
C VAL A 246 3.83 3.80 8.12
N GLY A 247 4.89 4.50 8.53
CA GLY A 247 5.20 4.80 9.93
C GLY A 247 4.15 5.64 10.62
N THR A 248 3.67 6.70 9.99
CA THR A 248 2.59 7.49 10.56
C THR A 248 1.30 6.68 10.67
N MET A 249 0.95 5.86 9.68
CA MET A 249 -0.23 4.98 9.75
C MET A 249 -0.08 3.92 10.84
N THR A 250 1.11 3.31 10.96
CA THR A 250 1.43 2.33 12.00
C THR A 250 1.35 2.96 13.39
N LEU A 251 1.87 4.18 13.55
CA LEU A 251 1.74 4.94 14.78
C LEU A 251 0.27 5.24 15.10
N ALA A 252 -0.53 5.62 14.11
CA ALA A 252 -1.97 5.87 14.29
C ALA A 252 -2.69 4.61 14.80
N THR A 253 -2.42 3.44 14.21
CA THR A 253 -2.94 2.16 14.69
C THR A 253 -2.46 1.85 16.10
N ALA A 254 -1.18 2.08 16.40
CA ALA A 254 -0.61 1.81 17.72
C ALA A 254 -1.20 2.73 18.81
N VAL A 255 -1.53 3.98 18.47
CA VAL A 255 -2.22 4.90 19.37
C VAL A 255 -3.68 4.47 19.52
N ALA A 256 -4.36 4.09 18.44
CA ALA A 256 -5.74 3.58 18.50
C ALA A 256 -5.85 2.33 19.39
N ALA A 257 -4.88 1.41 19.31
CA ALA A 257 -4.85 0.21 20.16
C ALA A 257 -4.71 0.57 21.64
N ARG A 258 -3.88 1.57 21.97
CA ARG A 258 -3.77 2.10 23.34
C ARG A 258 -5.03 2.84 23.80
N VAL A 259 -5.81 3.44 22.88
CA VAL A 259 -7.08 4.09 23.22
C VAL A 259 -8.11 3.04 23.64
N GLY A 260 -8.11 1.89 22.96
CA GLY A 260 -8.91 0.73 23.34
C GLY A 260 -9.27 -0.15 22.15
N VAL A 261 -9.73 -1.36 22.45
CA VAL A 261 -10.04 -2.40 21.45
C VAL A 261 -11.08 -1.92 20.43
N THR A 262 -12.18 -1.32 20.89
CA THR A 262 -13.22 -0.75 20.01
C THR A 262 -12.65 0.35 19.10
N ALA A 263 -11.71 1.14 19.62
CA ALA A 263 -11.09 2.24 18.88
C ALA A 263 -10.23 1.72 17.72
N VAL A 264 -9.39 0.71 17.98
CA VAL A 264 -8.55 0.12 16.93
C VAL A 264 -9.37 -0.73 15.93
N ALA A 265 -10.44 -1.38 16.37
CA ALA A 265 -11.37 -2.08 15.47
C ALA A 265 -12.03 -1.10 14.48
N ALA A 266 -12.56 0.02 14.99
CA ALA A 266 -13.13 1.08 14.16
C ALA A 266 -12.08 1.76 13.26
N HIS A 267 -10.89 2.00 13.79
CA HIS A 267 -9.76 2.52 13.02
C HIS A 267 -9.41 1.59 11.85
N GLN A 268 -9.39 0.27 12.06
CA GLN A 268 -9.08 -0.70 11.00
C GLN A 268 -10.06 -0.61 9.83
N VAL A 269 -11.36 -0.57 10.10
CA VAL A 269 -12.39 -0.42 9.05
C VAL A 269 -12.23 0.91 8.32
N ALA A 270 -12.10 2.00 9.08
CA ALA A 270 -11.97 3.34 8.49
C ALA A 270 -10.67 3.50 7.69
N ALA A 271 -9.55 2.90 8.15
CA ALA A 271 -8.27 2.89 7.44
C ALA A 271 -8.33 2.07 6.15
N GLN A 272 -9.03 0.93 6.16
CA GLN A 272 -9.19 0.10 4.97
C GLN A 272 -10.05 0.79 3.90
N LEU A 273 -11.15 1.43 4.31
CA LEU A 273 -11.98 2.24 3.43
C LEU A 273 -11.22 3.45 2.86
N TRP A 274 -10.45 4.12 3.71
CA TRP A 274 -9.56 5.21 3.28
C TRP A 274 -8.51 4.74 2.28
N LEU A 275 -7.88 3.58 2.52
CA LEU A 275 -6.88 2.99 1.62
C LEU A 275 -7.48 2.62 0.27
N PHE A 276 -8.67 2.00 0.25
CA PHE A 276 -9.39 1.69 -0.99
C PHE A 276 -9.64 2.96 -1.82
N MET A 277 -10.21 4.01 -1.21
CA MET A 277 -10.46 5.28 -1.90
C MET A 277 -9.17 5.97 -2.35
N ALA A 278 -8.11 5.91 -1.54
CA ALA A 278 -6.79 6.45 -1.88
C ALA A 278 -6.24 5.78 -3.15
N LEU A 279 -6.37 4.45 -3.28
CA LEU A 279 -5.90 3.71 -4.45
C LEU A 279 -6.73 3.95 -5.71
N VAL A 280 -8.02 4.28 -5.56
CA VAL A 280 -8.84 4.77 -6.68
C VAL A 280 -8.28 6.08 -7.24
N VAL A 281 -7.87 7.01 -6.36
CA VAL A 281 -7.24 8.27 -6.77
C VAL A 281 -5.82 8.03 -7.33
N ASP A 282 -5.09 7.06 -6.79
CA ASP A 282 -3.72 6.75 -7.23
C ASP A 282 -3.64 6.34 -8.71
N ALA A 283 -4.74 5.85 -9.29
CA ALA A 283 -4.87 5.65 -10.73
C ALA A 283 -4.64 6.95 -11.55
N LEU A 284 -5.11 8.10 -11.06
CA LEU A 284 -4.81 9.41 -11.65
C LEU A 284 -3.35 9.81 -11.42
N ALA A 285 -2.74 9.41 -10.30
CA ALA A 285 -1.33 9.67 -10.02
C ALA A 285 -0.41 8.96 -11.02
N VAL A 286 -0.75 7.73 -11.44
CA VAL A 286 -0.05 7.01 -12.52
C VAL A 286 -0.12 7.77 -13.84
N ALA A 287 -1.30 8.27 -14.22
CA ALA A 287 -1.45 9.11 -15.40
C ALA A 287 -0.63 10.41 -15.29
N ALA A 288 -0.63 11.04 -14.11
CA ALA A 288 0.15 12.23 -13.84
C ALA A 288 1.65 12.00 -14.01
N GLN A 289 2.18 10.92 -13.43
CA GLN A 289 3.59 10.57 -13.55
C GLN A 289 4.01 10.43 -15.02
N ALA A 290 3.22 9.71 -15.83
CA ALA A 290 3.53 9.46 -17.23
C ALA A 290 3.44 10.72 -18.10
N LEU A 291 2.37 11.50 -17.97
CA LEU A 291 2.16 12.69 -18.82
C LEU A 291 3.10 13.84 -18.46
N VAL A 292 3.36 14.05 -17.16
CA VAL A 292 4.32 15.08 -16.71
C VAL A 292 5.73 14.72 -17.15
N ALA A 293 6.17 13.48 -16.98
CA ALA A 293 7.47 13.02 -17.45
C ALA A 293 7.62 13.20 -18.97
N LYS A 294 6.58 12.86 -19.75
CA LYS A 294 6.56 13.03 -21.21
C LYS A 294 6.78 14.50 -21.61
N HIS A 295 6.05 15.44 -21.01
CA HIS A 295 6.12 16.85 -21.40
C HIS A 295 7.40 17.53 -20.91
N LEU A 296 7.90 17.18 -19.72
CA LEU A 296 9.19 17.68 -19.24
C LEU A 296 10.35 17.12 -20.06
N GLY A 297 10.32 15.84 -20.43
CA GLY A 297 11.33 15.23 -21.31
C GLY A 297 11.32 15.78 -22.74
N ALA A 298 10.22 16.39 -23.18
CA ALA A 298 10.11 17.12 -24.43
C ALA A 298 10.42 18.63 -24.29
N GLU A 299 11.04 19.04 -23.19
CA GLU A 299 11.40 20.43 -22.87
C GLU A 299 10.20 21.42 -22.95
N ALA A 300 8.99 20.93 -22.65
CA ALA A 300 7.75 21.69 -22.71
C ALA A 300 7.14 21.89 -21.30
N PRO A 301 7.78 22.67 -20.41
CA PRO A 301 7.35 22.81 -19.01
C PRO A 301 5.99 23.48 -18.85
N GLU A 302 5.62 24.38 -19.77
CA GLU A 302 4.29 24.99 -19.79
C GLU A 302 3.19 23.95 -20.08
N ARG A 303 3.45 23.02 -20.99
CA ARG A 303 2.51 21.94 -21.30
C ARG A 303 2.41 20.95 -20.14
N ALA A 304 3.54 20.64 -19.49
CA ALA A 304 3.56 19.86 -18.25
C ALA A 304 2.73 20.54 -17.15
N ARG A 305 2.79 21.87 -17.05
CA ARG A 305 1.99 22.66 -16.11
C ARG A 305 0.49 22.61 -16.45
N THR A 306 0.12 22.78 -17.72
CA THR A 306 -1.29 22.70 -18.14
C THR A 306 -1.90 21.34 -17.81
N VAL A 307 -1.20 20.25 -18.17
CA VAL A 307 -1.65 18.89 -17.89
C VAL A 307 -1.71 18.62 -16.38
N SER A 308 -0.71 19.07 -15.62
CA SER A 308 -0.70 18.99 -14.15
C SER A 308 -1.90 19.70 -13.52
N ASN A 309 -2.25 20.91 -13.96
CA ASN A 309 -3.43 21.63 -13.48
C ASN A 309 -4.72 20.86 -13.78
N ARG A 310 -4.82 20.25 -14.97
CA ARG A 310 -5.99 19.47 -15.36
C ARG A 310 -6.13 18.20 -14.52
N LEU A 311 -5.02 17.50 -14.28
CA LEU A 311 -4.95 16.33 -13.40
C LEU A 311 -5.34 16.67 -11.96
N LEU A 312 -4.83 17.78 -11.38
CA LEU A 312 -5.22 18.23 -10.05
C LEU A 312 -6.72 18.55 -9.97
N GLY A 313 -7.29 19.15 -11.02
CA GLY A 313 -8.73 19.38 -11.13
C GLY A 313 -9.54 18.08 -11.12
N TRP A 314 -9.11 17.07 -11.88
CA TRP A 314 -9.74 15.74 -11.86
C TRP A 314 -9.54 15.02 -10.52
N GLY A 315 -8.37 15.15 -9.90
CA GLY A 315 -8.10 14.62 -8.57
C GLY A 315 -9.05 15.19 -7.53
N LEU A 316 -9.27 16.52 -7.54
CA LEU A 316 -10.21 17.18 -6.66
C LEU A 316 -11.66 16.74 -6.95
N LEU A 317 -12.07 16.69 -8.22
CA LEU A 317 -13.41 16.25 -8.62
C LEU A 317 -13.68 14.82 -8.16
N LEU A 318 -12.74 13.91 -8.43
CA LEU A 318 -12.83 12.50 -8.01
C LEU A 318 -12.85 12.39 -6.49
N GLY A 319 -11.99 13.14 -5.78
CA GLY A 319 -11.99 13.20 -4.32
C GLY A 319 -13.31 13.70 -3.74
N CYS A 320 -13.92 14.73 -4.31
CA CYS A 320 -15.25 15.19 -3.94
C CYS A 320 -16.32 14.11 -4.22
N GLY A 321 -16.27 13.46 -5.39
CA GLY A 321 -17.18 12.39 -5.75
C GLY A 321 -17.09 11.19 -4.79
N LEU A 322 -15.87 10.77 -4.45
CA LEU A 322 -15.61 9.72 -3.46
C LEU A 322 -16.08 10.14 -2.06
N GLY A 323 -15.83 11.37 -1.63
CA GLY A 323 -16.28 11.89 -0.34
C GLY A 323 -17.81 11.92 -0.22
N ILE A 324 -18.51 12.39 -1.27
CA ILE A 324 -19.98 12.41 -1.33
C ILE A 324 -20.51 10.98 -1.36
N GLY A 325 -20.00 10.12 -2.26
CA GLY A 325 -20.43 8.73 -2.38
C GLY A 325 -20.24 7.96 -1.08
N PHE A 326 -19.09 8.13 -0.43
CA PHE A 326 -18.81 7.57 0.89
C PHE A 326 -19.79 8.10 1.94
N GLY A 327 -20.02 9.42 1.97
CA GLY A 327 -21.00 10.07 2.84
C GLY A 327 -22.41 9.51 2.69
N LEU A 328 -22.86 9.23 1.46
CA LEU A 328 -24.17 8.63 1.19
C LEU A 328 -24.28 7.18 1.67
N LEU A 329 -23.16 6.45 1.71
CA LEU A 329 -23.10 5.07 2.21
C LEU A 329 -23.04 4.97 3.74
N ARG A 330 -22.96 6.09 4.46
CA ARG A 330 -22.93 6.15 5.94
C ARG A 330 -23.95 5.25 6.67
N PRO A 331 -25.24 5.14 6.26
CA PRO A 331 -26.21 4.34 7.01
C PRO A 331 -26.03 2.82 6.85
N VAL A 332 -25.38 2.37 5.78
CA VAL A 332 -25.28 0.93 5.43
C VAL A 332 -23.87 0.40 5.62
N LEU A 333 -22.86 1.20 5.26
CA LEU A 333 -21.49 0.75 5.14
C LEU A 333 -20.87 0.22 6.45
N PRO A 334 -21.06 0.85 7.64
CA PRO A 334 -20.51 0.32 8.88
C PRO A 334 -21.04 -1.09 9.23
N GLY A 335 -22.34 -1.34 9.02
CA GLY A 335 -22.98 -2.62 9.30
C GLY A 335 -22.56 -3.75 8.35
N PHE A 336 -21.95 -3.42 7.21
CA PHE A 336 -21.34 -4.44 6.35
C PHE A 336 -20.10 -5.07 7.00
N PHE A 337 -19.34 -4.31 7.80
CA PHE A 337 -18.08 -4.79 8.38
C PHE A 337 -18.24 -5.49 9.71
N THR A 338 -19.23 -5.12 10.52
CA THR A 338 -19.39 -5.69 11.85
C THR A 338 -20.80 -5.47 12.39
N ASP A 339 -21.25 -6.40 13.22
CA ASP A 339 -22.50 -6.31 13.98
C ASP A 339 -22.29 -5.73 15.39
N ASP A 340 -21.04 -5.45 15.79
CA ASP A 340 -20.74 -4.88 17.10
C ASP A 340 -21.15 -3.39 17.18
N ALA A 341 -22.24 -3.12 17.90
CA ALA A 341 -22.83 -1.78 18.01
C ALA A 341 -21.82 -0.72 18.50
N ALA A 342 -20.93 -1.07 19.45
CA ALA A 342 -19.93 -0.15 19.96
C ALA A 342 -18.90 0.23 18.87
N THR A 343 -18.46 -0.75 18.07
CA THR A 343 -17.55 -0.53 16.94
C THR A 343 -18.24 0.26 15.83
N ILE A 344 -19.50 -0.02 15.51
CA ILE A 344 -20.29 0.78 14.55
C ILE A 344 -20.35 2.25 14.99
N GLN A 345 -20.67 2.53 16.26
CA GLN A 345 -20.70 3.90 16.77
C GLN A 345 -19.33 4.57 16.66
N ALA A 346 -18.25 3.86 17.02
CA ALA A 346 -16.89 4.37 16.89
C ALA A 346 -16.53 4.66 15.41
N ILE A 347 -16.90 3.80 14.45
CA ILE A 347 -16.74 4.07 13.01
C ILE A 347 -17.51 5.34 12.62
N LEU A 348 -18.76 5.48 13.07
CA LEU A 348 -19.62 6.63 12.75
C LEU A 348 -19.06 7.96 13.29
N THR A 349 -18.25 7.95 14.36
CA THR A 349 -17.58 9.16 14.86
C THR A 349 -16.53 9.71 13.88
N VAL A 350 -15.81 8.82 13.19
CA VAL A 350 -14.72 9.21 12.28
C VAL A 350 -15.14 9.24 10.82
N PHE A 351 -16.30 8.65 10.51
CA PHE A 351 -16.85 8.58 9.16
C PHE A 351 -16.91 9.95 8.43
N PRO A 352 -17.37 11.05 9.06
CA PRO A 352 -17.38 12.35 8.40
C PRO A 352 -15.97 12.87 8.10
N VAL A 353 -15.00 12.61 8.99
CA VAL A 353 -13.60 12.99 8.79
C VAL A 353 -13.04 12.26 7.57
N VAL A 354 -13.28 10.95 7.46
CA VAL A 354 -12.87 10.16 6.28
C VAL A 354 -13.47 10.74 5.00
N ALA A 355 -14.76 11.07 4.99
CA ALA A 355 -15.44 11.66 3.82
C ALA A 355 -14.84 13.01 3.42
N LEU A 356 -14.65 13.90 4.40
CA LEU A 356 -14.15 15.27 4.19
C LEU A 356 -12.66 15.30 3.81
N LEU A 357 -11.90 14.25 4.11
CA LEU A 357 -10.51 14.11 3.68
C LEU A 357 -10.36 13.71 2.20
N GLN A 358 -11.40 13.15 1.55
CA GLN A 358 -11.27 12.64 0.18
C GLN A 358 -10.88 13.70 -0.87
N PRO A 359 -11.40 14.94 -0.83
CA PRO A 359 -10.91 16.01 -1.72
C PRO A 359 -9.41 16.30 -1.54
N LEU A 360 -8.93 16.33 -0.29
CA LEU A 360 -7.51 16.56 0.03
C LEU A 360 -6.66 15.38 -0.45
N ASN A 361 -7.11 14.15 -0.22
CA ASN A 361 -6.49 12.94 -0.76
C ASN A 361 -6.37 13.04 -2.29
N GLY A 362 -7.46 13.39 -2.97
CA GLY A 362 -7.54 13.67 -4.40
C GLY A 362 -6.37 14.51 -4.91
N PHE A 363 -6.16 15.65 -4.25
CA PHE A 363 -5.07 16.56 -4.55
C PHE A 363 -3.69 15.97 -4.23
N VAL A 364 -3.52 15.39 -3.05
CA VAL A 364 -2.23 14.91 -2.53
C VAL A 364 -1.68 13.73 -3.33
N PHE A 365 -2.51 12.74 -3.66
CA PHE A 365 -2.08 11.57 -4.41
C PHE A 365 -1.74 11.93 -5.87
N VAL A 366 -2.56 12.74 -6.53
CA VAL A 366 -2.21 13.26 -7.87
C VAL A 366 -0.95 14.12 -7.81
N GLY A 367 -0.80 14.94 -6.76
CA GLY A 367 0.40 15.71 -6.48
C GLY A 367 1.65 14.83 -6.38
N ASP A 368 1.59 13.70 -5.66
CA ASP A 368 2.70 12.75 -5.64
C ASP A 368 3.09 12.29 -7.06
N GLY A 369 2.09 11.92 -7.88
CA GLY A 369 2.30 11.50 -9.27
C GLY A 369 2.99 12.57 -10.12
N ILE A 370 2.56 13.84 -10.01
CA ILE A 370 3.19 14.98 -10.71
C ILE A 370 4.66 15.13 -10.30
N TYR A 371 4.94 15.09 -9.00
CA TYR A 371 6.29 15.28 -8.48
C TYR A 371 7.21 14.09 -8.81
N MET A 372 6.66 12.87 -8.86
CA MET A 372 7.38 11.70 -9.34
C MET A 372 7.67 11.79 -10.84
N GLY A 373 6.72 12.27 -11.65
CA GLY A 373 6.91 12.52 -13.08
C GLY A 373 7.94 13.61 -13.36
N ALA A 374 8.09 14.58 -12.46
CA ALA A 374 9.14 15.60 -12.49
C ALA A 374 10.45 15.17 -11.81
N GLU A 375 10.56 13.91 -11.38
CA GLU A 375 11.73 13.32 -10.71
C GLU A 375 12.21 14.07 -9.45
N ARG A 376 11.32 14.80 -8.78
CA ARG A 376 11.62 15.57 -7.55
C ARG A 376 11.60 14.67 -6.30
N PHE A 377 12.21 13.48 -6.37
CA PHE A 377 12.20 12.49 -5.29
C PHE A 377 12.77 13.00 -3.94
N PRO A 378 13.90 13.74 -3.89
CA PRO A 378 14.42 14.25 -2.62
C PRO A 378 13.47 15.24 -1.95
N TYR A 379 12.73 16.02 -2.75
CA TYR A 379 11.74 16.94 -2.23
C TYR A 379 10.56 16.19 -1.62
N LEU A 380 10.00 15.21 -2.36
CA LEU A 380 8.90 14.36 -1.88
C LEU A 380 9.23 13.67 -0.56
N ALA A 381 10.46 13.18 -0.41
CA ALA A 381 10.90 12.55 0.84
C ALA A 381 10.94 13.52 2.02
N LYS A 382 11.50 14.73 1.83
CA LYS A 382 11.54 15.77 2.87
C LYS A 382 10.13 16.27 3.22
N ALA A 383 9.28 16.49 2.23
CA ALA A 383 7.90 16.91 2.42
C ALA A 383 7.08 15.88 3.22
N MET A 384 7.25 14.59 2.90
CA MET A 384 6.60 13.50 3.63
C MET A 384 7.12 13.41 5.07
N LEU A 385 8.43 13.50 5.31
CA LEU A 385 8.99 13.49 6.67
C LEU A 385 8.46 14.64 7.53
N LEU A 386 8.39 15.85 6.96
CA LEU A 386 7.82 17.01 7.66
C LEU A 386 6.36 16.78 8.03
N SER A 387 5.57 16.27 7.07
CA SER A 387 4.15 15.98 7.28
C SER A 387 3.93 14.86 8.31
N ALA A 388 4.76 13.81 8.24
CA ALA A 388 4.78 12.69 9.17
C ALA A 388 5.17 13.14 10.59
N GLY A 389 6.14 14.05 10.72
CA GLY A 389 6.54 14.63 12.00
C GLY A 389 5.41 15.44 12.66
N GLY A 390 4.71 16.28 11.89
CA GLY A 390 3.56 17.02 12.40
C GLY A 390 2.40 16.10 12.82
N ALA A 391 2.10 15.09 12.01
CA ALA A 391 1.09 14.08 12.35
C ALA A 391 1.48 13.26 13.59
N ALA A 392 2.74 12.84 13.69
CA ALA A 392 3.24 12.11 14.85
C ALA A 392 3.13 12.95 16.14
N GLY A 393 3.41 14.26 16.07
CA GLY A 393 3.21 15.18 17.20
C GLY A 393 1.77 15.14 17.72
N VAL A 394 0.78 15.21 16.84
CA VAL A 394 -0.65 15.11 17.21
C VAL A 394 -1.00 13.73 17.74
N LEU A 395 -0.55 12.66 17.08
CA LEU A 395 -0.81 11.27 17.49
C LEU A 395 -0.27 10.97 18.89
N LEU A 396 0.92 11.47 19.23
CA LEU A 396 1.52 11.29 20.55
C LEU A 396 0.77 12.04 21.67
N LEU A 397 0.01 13.09 21.34
CA LEU A 397 -0.82 13.84 22.29
C LEU A 397 -2.19 13.20 22.55
N VAL A 398 -2.65 12.27 21.71
CA VAL A 398 -3.98 11.66 21.83
C VAL A 398 -4.20 11.00 23.19
N GLN A 399 -3.20 10.24 23.67
CA GLN A 399 -3.24 9.55 24.96
C GLN A 399 -3.27 10.52 26.15
N PRO A 400 -2.26 11.41 26.34
CA PRO A 400 -2.24 12.31 27.49
C PRO A 400 -3.41 13.30 27.51
N MET A 401 -3.98 13.66 26.36
CA MET A 401 -5.11 14.59 26.28
C MET A 401 -6.48 13.89 26.25
N GLY A 402 -6.54 12.56 26.22
CA GLY A 402 -7.80 11.81 26.23
C GLY A 402 -8.68 12.01 24.99
N TRP A 403 -8.11 12.37 23.83
CA TRP A 403 -8.88 12.67 22.61
C TRP A 403 -9.52 11.44 21.94
N GLY A 404 -9.16 10.24 22.38
CA GLY A 404 -9.71 8.99 21.88
C GLY A 404 -9.48 8.79 20.37
N LEU A 405 -10.41 8.08 19.72
CA LEU A 405 -10.31 7.75 18.30
C LEU A 405 -10.32 9.00 17.39
N SER A 406 -11.08 10.03 17.75
CA SER A 406 -11.12 11.29 17.02
C SER A 406 -9.75 11.96 16.98
N GLY A 407 -8.98 11.88 18.07
CA GLY A 407 -7.59 12.35 18.12
C GLY A 407 -6.67 11.62 17.14
N VAL A 408 -6.84 10.30 16.98
CA VAL A 408 -6.09 9.51 15.99
C VAL A 408 -6.34 10.03 14.58
N TRP A 409 -7.61 10.26 14.24
CA TRP A 409 -8.01 10.78 12.93
C TRP A 409 -7.69 12.26 12.74
N ALA A 410 -7.57 13.04 13.81
CA ALA A 410 -6.99 14.38 13.76
C ALA A 410 -5.51 14.32 13.34
N GLY A 411 -4.74 13.35 13.84
CA GLY A 411 -3.36 13.10 13.41
C GLY A 411 -3.26 12.76 11.91
N ILE A 412 -4.14 11.89 11.41
CA ILE A 412 -4.23 11.55 9.98
C ILE A 412 -4.66 12.78 9.14
N THR A 413 -5.58 13.59 9.66
CA THR A 413 -5.97 14.86 9.03
C THR A 413 -4.78 15.80 8.91
N VAL A 414 -4.00 15.97 9.98
CA VAL A 414 -2.79 16.79 9.97
C VAL A 414 -1.77 16.26 8.96
N LEU A 415 -1.61 14.94 8.84
CA LEU A 415 -0.78 14.35 7.79
C LEU A 415 -1.24 14.83 6.41
N MET A 416 -2.54 14.71 6.08
CA MET A 416 -3.04 15.09 4.75
C MET A 416 -3.01 16.61 4.50
N VAL A 417 -3.28 17.42 5.52
CA VAL A 417 -3.19 18.89 5.41
C VAL A 417 -1.75 19.33 5.18
N LEU A 418 -0.79 18.84 5.96
CA LEU A 418 0.63 19.17 5.76
C LEU A 418 1.15 18.68 4.42
N ARG A 419 0.72 17.49 3.95
CA ARG A 419 1.02 17.01 2.60
C ARG A 419 0.45 17.93 1.53
N THR A 420 -0.80 18.40 1.70
CA THR A 420 -1.41 19.37 0.80
C THR A 420 -0.60 20.66 0.74
N LEU A 421 -0.20 21.21 1.89
CA LEU A 421 0.60 22.45 1.94
C LEU A 421 1.99 22.28 1.32
N THR A 422 2.68 21.19 1.67
CA THR A 422 4.03 20.91 1.14
C THR A 422 4.02 20.65 -0.36
N LEU A 423 2.95 20.08 -0.93
CA LEU A 423 2.84 19.92 -2.39
C LEU A 423 2.29 21.18 -3.09
N ALA A 424 1.31 21.88 -2.51
CA ALA A 424 0.68 23.03 -3.15
C ALA A 424 1.59 24.26 -3.20
N VAL A 425 2.28 24.60 -2.10
CA VAL A 425 3.03 25.86 -2.01
C VAL A 425 4.15 25.98 -3.05
N PRO A 426 5.05 24.99 -3.22
CA PRO A 426 6.08 25.06 -4.26
C PRO A 426 5.50 24.97 -5.66
N TYR A 427 4.44 24.18 -5.84
CA TYR A 427 3.74 24.08 -7.11
C TYR A 427 3.17 25.44 -7.53
N LEU A 428 2.49 26.16 -6.64
CA LEU A 428 1.93 27.49 -6.93
C LEU A 428 3.00 28.55 -7.19
N ARG A 429 4.15 28.47 -6.52
CA ARG A 429 5.29 29.39 -6.72
C ARG A 429 6.05 29.21 -8.04
N GLY A 430 5.64 28.26 -8.90
CA GLY A 430 6.27 28.02 -10.20
C GLY A 430 7.67 27.39 -10.14
N ARG A 431 8.19 27.09 -8.95
CA ARG A 431 9.58 26.62 -8.73
C ARG A 431 9.82 25.16 -9.07
N MET A 432 8.81 24.43 -9.52
CA MET A 432 8.86 22.96 -9.60
C MET A 432 9.05 22.42 -11.01
N LEU A 433 8.39 23.02 -12.00
CA LEU A 433 8.39 22.54 -13.39
C LEU A 433 9.37 23.30 -14.29
N HIS A 434 10.07 24.30 -13.76
CA HIS A 434 11.21 24.95 -14.41
C HIS A 434 12.50 24.39 -13.81
N ALA A 435 13.50 24.19 -14.66
CA ALA A 435 14.76 23.53 -14.34
C ALA A 435 15.47 24.21 -13.16
#